data_AF-A0A3E2TAX6-F1
#
_entry.id   AF-A0A3E2TAX6-F1
#
_cell.length_a   1.000
_cell.length_b   1.000
_cell.length_c   1.000
_cell.angle_alpha   90.00
_cell.angle_beta   90.00
_cell.angle_gamma   90.00
#
_symmetry.space_group_name_H-M   'P 1'
#
loop_
_entity.id
_entity.type
_entity.pdbx_description
1 polymer ?
#
loop_
_entity_poly.entity_id
_entity_poly.type
_entity_poly.pdbx_seq_one_letter_code
_entity_poly.pdbx_strand_id
1 'polypeptide(L)'
;MPRYDVFLEGRTENSTCYFGVAVMADDQKEAEFLGHEAGRRKHRECDEIEVVSVRLRQAGKRMLCQCVPLKERALNLVKEAIKNGRSKID
;
A
#
# COMPACT_ATOMS: atom_id res chain seq x y z
N MET A 1 -5.21 11.27 17.62
CA MET A 1 -5.70 10.25 16.68
C MET A 1 -4.50 9.58 16.00
N PRO A 2 -4.40 8.25 16.04
CA PRO A 2 -3.42 7.50 15.26
C PRO A 2 -3.58 7.73 13.75
N ARG A 3 -2.46 7.59 13.02
CA ARG A 3 -2.46 7.66 11.56
C ARG A 3 -2.42 6.24 11.01
N TYR A 4 -3.29 5.94 10.05
CA TYR A 4 -3.35 4.64 9.38
C TYR A 4 -3.03 4.80 7.90
N ASP A 5 -2.30 3.83 7.35
CA ASP A 5 -2.14 3.64 5.92
C ASP A 5 -3.14 2.55 5.48
N VAL A 6 -4.05 2.89 4.57
CA VAL A 6 -5.09 2.01 4.03
C VAL A 6 -4.75 1.73 2.58
N PHE A 7 -4.63 0.44 2.25
CA PHE A 7 -4.30 -0.04 0.92
C PHE A 7 -5.57 -0.52 0.23
N LEU A 8 -5.74 -0.08 -1.00
CA LEU A 8 -6.96 -0.23 -1.78
C LEU A 8 -6.64 -0.92 -3.10
N GLU A 9 -7.57 -1.76 -3.53
CA GLU A 9 -7.64 -2.30 -4.88
C GLU A 9 -8.83 -1.66 -5.57
N GLY A 10 -8.58 -0.95 -6.67
CA GLY A 10 -9.62 -0.46 -7.56
C GLY A 10 -9.73 -1.38 -8.77
N ARG A 11 -10.96 -1.72 -9.15
CA ARG A 11 -11.24 -2.50 -10.36
C ARG A 11 -11.99 -1.65 -11.36
N THR A 12 -11.62 -1.81 -12.62
CA THR A 12 -12.40 -1.39 -13.79
C THR A 12 -12.74 -2.61 -14.63
N GLU A 13 -13.65 -2.47 -15.59
CA GLU A 13 -14.01 -3.56 -16.52
C GLU A 13 -12.81 -4.32 -17.10
N ASN A 14 -11.67 -3.66 -17.33
CA ASN A 14 -10.51 -4.22 -18.03
C ASN A 14 -9.20 -4.15 -17.24
N SER A 15 -9.20 -3.64 -16.00
CA SER A 15 -7.95 -3.45 -15.25
C SER A 15 -8.13 -3.45 -13.74
N THR A 16 -7.02 -3.71 -13.05
CA THR A 16 -6.92 -3.60 -11.58
C THR A 16 -5.81 -2.61 -11.23
N CYS A 17 -6.10 -1.67 -10.35
CA CYS A 17 -5.14 -0.70 -9.83
C CYS A 17 -5.00 -0.84 -8.31
N TYR A 18 -3.80 -0.55 -7.79
CA TYR A 18 -3.50 -0.61 -6.36
C TYR A 18 -2.98 0.75 -5.89
N PHE A 19 -3.56 1.27 -4.82
CA PHE A 19 -3.20 2.58 -4.29
C PHE A 19 -3.33 2.62 -2.76
N GLY A 20 -2.67 3.60 -2.15
CA GLY A 20 -2.68 3.78 -0.69
C GLY A 20 -3.18 5.16 -0.31
N VAL A 21 -4.04 5.23 0.70
CA VAL A 21 -4.50 6.47 1.32
C VAL A 21 -4.13 6.48 2.79
N ALA A 22 -3.70 7.63 3.30
CA ALA A 22 -3.38 7.79 4.70
C ALA A 22 -4.49 8.60 5.38
N VAL A 23 -5.04 8.07 6.48
CA VAL A 23 -6.15 8.67 7.22
C VAL A 23 -5.80 8.81 8.70
N MET A 24 -6.46 9.76 9.37
CA MET A 24 -6.45 9.88 10.83
C MET A 24 -7.74 9.26 11.34
N ALA A 25 -7.65 8.31 12.26
CA ALA A 25 -8.80 7.57 12.79
C ALA A 25 -8.51 7.13 14.23
N ASP A 26 -9.54 6.93 15.03
CA ASP A 26 -9.42 6.46 16.41
C ASP A 26 -9.17 4.95 16.49
N ASP A 27 -9.71 4.18 15.54
CA ASP A 27 -9.50 2.75 15.44
C ASP A 27 -9.33 2.27 13.99
N GLN A 28 -9.03 0.98 13.84
CA GLN A 28 -8.80 0.37 12.52
C GLN A 28 -10.06 0.32 11.66
N LYS A 29 -11.24 0.19 12.26
CA LYS A 29 -12.52 0.08 11.53
C LYS A 29 -12.93 1.44 10.96
N GLU A 30 -12.75 2.50 11.74
CA GLU A 30 -12.92 3.86 11.26
C GLU A 30 -11.88 4.19 10.17
N ALA A 31 -10.64 3.75 10.32
CA ALA A 31 -9.61 3.91 9.28
C ALA A 31 -10.00 3.22 7.97
N GLU A 32 -10.54 2.00 8.05
CA GLU A 32 -11.03 1.25 6.88
C GLU A 32 -12.14 2.02 6.14
N PHE A 33 -13.15 2.49 6.89
CA PHE A 33 -14.25 3.28 6.33
C PHE A 33 -13.78 4.58 5.67
N LEU A 34 -12.98 5.38 6.39
CA LEU A 34 -12.46 6.65 5.89
C LEU A 34 -11.52 6.44 4.70
N GLY A 35 -10.72 5.37 4.73
CA GLY A 35 -9.83 5.01 3.64
C GLY A 35 -10.60 4.61 2.38
N HIS A 36 -11.61 3.77 2.51
CA HIS A 36 -12.49 3.38 1.41
C HIS A 36 -13.18 4.60 0.78
N GLU A 37 -13.78 5.47 1.59
CA GLU A 37 -14.46 6.69 1.10
C GLU A 37 -13.49 7.66 0.43
N ALA A 38 -12.28 7.82 0.97
CA ALA A 38 -11.22 8.62 0.35
C ALA A 38 -10.78 8.02 -1.00
N GLY A 39 -10.69 6.68 -1.07
CA GLY A 39 -10.41 5.95 -2.29
C GLY A 39 -11.44 6.21 -3.38
N ARG A 40 -12.72 6.00 -3.07
CA ARG A 40 -13.85 6.26 -3.99
C ARG A 40 -13.92 7.69 -4.49
N ARG A 41 -13.59 8.66 -3.63
CA ARG A 41 -13.60 10.07 -4.04
C ARG A 41 -12.46 10.41 -5.01
N LYS A 42 -11.29 9.82 -4.82
CA LYS A 42 -10.09 10.10 -5.62
C LYS A 42 -10.05 9.32 -6.92
N HIS A 43 -10.47 8.06 -6.90
CA HIS A 43 -10.40 7.14 -8.02
C HIS A 43 -11.80 6.85 -8.56
N ARG A 44 -12.43 7.88 -9.13
CA ARG A 44 -13.79 7.77 -9.71
C ARG A 44 -13.81 6.95 -11.00
N GLU A 45 -12.65 6.73 -11.59
CA GLU A 45 -12.45 5.85 -12.73
C GLU A 45 -12.59 4.36 -12.38
N CYS A 46 -12.57 4.01 -11.09
CA CYS A 46 -12.80 2.64 -10.62
C CYS A 46 -14.29 2.38 -10.43
N ASP A 47 -14.77 1.28 -11.01
CA ASP A 47 -16.15 0.79 -10.85
C ASP A 47 -16.36 0.25 -9.44
N GLU A 48 -15.36 -0.48 -8.91
CA GLU A 48 -15.34 -1.04 -7.56
C GLU A 48 -14.03 -0.69 -6.86
N ILE A 49 -14.09 -0.48 -5.55
CA ILE A 49 -12.90 -0.28 -4.70
C ILE A 49 -13.05 -1.12 -3.45
N GLU A 50 -12.02 -1.92 -3.14
CA GLU A 50 -11.96 -2.76 -1.95
C GLU A 50 -10.78 -2.38 -1.07
N VAL A 51 -10.96 -2.46 0.25
CA VAL A 51 -9.86 -2.31 1.20
C VAL A 51 -9.13 -3.65 1.32
N VAL A 52 -7.86 -3.66 0.94
CA VAL A 52 -7.02 -4.87 0.99
C VAL A 52 -6.28 -4.99 2.32
N SER A 53 -5.86 -3.86 2.90
CA SER A 53 -5.26 -3.87 4.24
C SER A 53 -5.26 -2.50 4.90
N VAL A 54 -5.27 -2.50 6.23
CA VAL A 54 -5.11 -1.31 7.06
C VAL A 54 -3.90 -1.51 7.96
N ARG A 55 -3.02 -0.50 8.04
CA ARG A 55 -1.82 -0.56 8.88
C ARG A 55 -1.73 0.70 9.74
N LEU A 56 -1.58 0.51 11.05
CA LEU A 56 -1.23 1.61 11.94
C LEU A 56 0.17 2.13 11.58
N ARG A 57 0.28 3.41 11.22
CA ARG A 57 1.55 4.04 10.89
C ARG A 57 2.30 4.32 12.17
N GLN A 58 3.40 3.60 12.36
CA GLN A 58 4.31 3.84 13.48
C GLN A 58 5.07 5.16 13.27
N ALA A 59 5.11 5.99 14.31
CA ALA A 59 5.90 7.23 14.31
C ALA A 59 7.38 6.91 14.00
N GLY A 60 8.00 7.68 13.11
CA GLY A 60 9.40 7.50 12.70
C GLY A 60 9.63 6.54 11.51
N LYS A 61 8.66 5.69 11.15
CA LYS A 61 8.75 4.90 9.91
C LYS A 61 8.09 5.67 8.76
N ARG A 62 8.91 6.29 7.91
CA ARG A 62 8.44 6.76 6.60
C ARG A 62 8.05 5.54 5.78
N MET A 63 6.79 5.48 5.35
CA MET A 63 6.41 4.58 4.26
C MET A 63 7.28 4.98 3.07
N LEU A 64 8.16 4.09 2.62
CA LEU A 64 8.81 4.21 1.32
C LEU A 64 7.69 4.08 0.29
N CYS A 65 7.04 5.21 -0.02
CA CYS A 65 6.21 5.35 -1.18
C CYS A 65 7.15 5.28 -2.37
N GLN A 66 7.52 4.07 -2.76
CA GLN A 66 8.07 3.84 -4.08
C GLN A 66 6.97 3.11 -4.86
N CYS A 67 6.40 3.80 -5.84
CA CYS A 67 5.65 3.20 -6.92
C CYS A 67 6.64 2.36 -7.75
N VAL A 68 7.08 1.23 -7.20
CA VAL A 68 7.87 0.25 -7.94
C VAL A 68 6.86 -0.74 -8.52
N PRO A 69 6.73 -0.84 -9.86
CA PRO A 69 5.97 -1.90 -10.49
C PRO A 69 6.28 -3.23 -9.81
N LEU A 70 5.28 -4.09 -9.55
CA LEU A 70 5.47 -5.36 -8.82
C LEU A 70 6.65 -6.19 -9.36
N LYS A 71 6.86 -6.14 -10.69
CA LYS A 71 8.01 -6.76 -11.37
C LYS A 71 9.35 -6.21 -10.89
N GLU A 72 9.45 -4.90 -10.73
CA GLU A 72 10.67 -4.20 -10.35
C GLU A 72 10.92 -4.32 -8.83
N ARG A 73 9.85 -4.49 -8.02
CA ARG A 73 9.95 -4.83 -6.59
C ARG A 73 10.46 -6.25 -6.37
N ALA A 74 9.94 -7.22 -7.13
CA ALA A 74 10.44 -8.59 -7.12
C ALA A 74 11.91 -8.65 -7.55
N LEU A 75 12.28 -7.91 -8.59
CA LEU A 75 13.66 -7.82 -9.07
C LEU A 75 14.61 -7.24 -8.00
N ASN A 76 14.19 -6.20 -7.28
CA ASN A 76 15.01 -5.60 -6.22
C ASN A 76 15.18 -6.53 -5.02
N LEU A 77 14.13 -7.28 -4.63
CA LEU A 77 14.23 -8.29 -3.58
C LEU A 77 15.21 -9.41 -3.96
N VAL A 78 15.16 -9.88 -5.21
CA VAL A 78 16.09 -10.90 -5.71
C VAL A 78 17.53 -10.35 -5.74
N LYS A 79 17.74 -9.12 -6.20
CA LYS A 79 19.06 -8.47 -6.19
C LYS A 79 19.64 -8.34 -4.78
N GLU A 80 18.83 -7.91 -3.82
CA GLU A 80 19.23 -7.82 -2.42
C GLU A 80 19.53 -9.19 -1.81
N ALA A 81 18.73 -10.22 -2.10
CA ALA A 81 19.00 -11.58 -1.66
C ALA A 81 20.32 -12.13 -2.21
N ILE A 82 20.61 -11.89 -3.50
CA ILE A 82 21.89 -12.29 -4.13
C ILE A 82 23.06 -11.54 -3.49
N LYS A 83 22.93 -10.23 -3.26
CA LYS A 83 23.97 -9.40 -2.62
C LYS A 83 24.27 -9.90 -1.21
N ASN A 84 23.25 -10.17 -0.41
CA ASN A 84 23.39 -10.68 0.95
C ASN A 84 23.90 -12.14 0.98
N GLY A 85 23.57 -12.96 -0.01
CA GLY A 85 24.11 -14.31 -0.17
C GLY A 85 25.61 -14.30 -0.51
N ARG A 86 26.04 -13.37 -1.39
CA ARG A 86 27.46 -13.19 -1.72
C ARG A 86 28.27 -12.65 -0.54
N SER A 87 27.68 -11.80 0.31
CA SER A 87 28.33 -11.26 1.51
C SER A 87 28.50 -12.27 2.66
N LYS A 88 27.94 -13.48 2.56
CA LYS A 88 28.05 -14.56 3.55
C LYS A 88 29.13 -15.61 3.21
N ILE A 89 29.87 -15.43 2.11
CA ILE A 89 30.90 -16.37 1.63
C ILE A 89 32.33 -15.87 1.96
N ASP A 90 32.49 -14.78 2.71
CA ASP A 90 33.77 -14.38 3.32
C ASP A 90 33.85 -14.79 4.80
#